data_AF-A0A969X8U1-F1
#
_entry.id   AF-A0A969X8U1-F1
#
_cell.length_a   1.000
_cell.length_b   1.000
_cell.length_c   1.000
_cell.angle_alpha   90.00
_cell.angle_beta   90.00
_cell.angle_gamma   90.00
#
_symmetry.space_group_name_H-M   'P 1'
#
loop_
_entity.id
_entity.type
_entity.pdbx_description
1 polymer ?
#
loop_
_entity_poly.entity_id
_entity_poly.type
_entity_poly.pdbx_seq_one_letter_code
_entity_poly.pdbx_strand_id
1 'polypeptide(L)' 'MSGKIVLSGARPTGDLHLGNYFGALHNWVKLQHEYDCYFFIADWHALTTGY' A
#
# COMPACT_ATOMS: atom_id res chain seq x y z
N MET A 1 8.17 -14.61 17.77
CA MET A 1 8.72 -13.89 16.61
C MET A 1 8.32 -12.44 16.75
N SER A 2 9.26 -11.51 16.89
CA SER A 2 8.95 -10.07 16.97
C SER A 2 9.81 -9.35 15.92
N GLY A 3 9.45 -9.55 14.65
CA GLY A 3 9.92 -8.73 13.55
C GLY A 3 9.19 -7.39 13.55
N LYS A 4 9.78 -6.34 13.00
CA LYS A 4 9.09 -5.06 12.83
C LYS A 4 7.97 -5.24 11.80
N ILE A 5 6.78 -4.74 12.12
CA ILE A 5 5.60 -4.84 11.25
C ILE A 5 5.50 -3.58 10.39
N VAL A 6 5.20 -3.77 9.11
CA VAL A 6 4.86 -2.70 8.17
C VAL A 6 3.40 -2.86 7.77
N LEU A 7 2.60 -1.80 7.95
CA LEU A 7 1.23 -1.71 7.45
C LEU A 7 1.16 -0.57 6.43
N SER A 8 0.74 -0.86 5.21
CA SER A 8 0.52 0.16 4.18
C SER A 8 -0.73 -0.15 3.37
N GLY A 9 -1.37 0.86 2.78
CA GLY A 9 -2.57 0.65 2.00
C GLY A 9 -2.78 1.72 0.94
N ALA A 10 -3.54 1.38 -0.10
CA ALA A 10 -3.85 2.29 -1.20
C ALA A 10 -5.37 2.44 -1.36
N ARG A 11 -5.83 3.66 -1.64
CA ARG A 11 -7.23 3.88 -2.02
C ARG A 11 -7.48 3.28 -3.42
N PRO A 12 -8.67 2.71 -3.66
CA PRO A 12 -9.05 2.29 -5.00
C PRO A 12 -9.41 3.53 -5.82
N THR A 13 -8.46 4.13 -6.54
CA THR A 13 -8.68 5.36 -7.35
C THR A 13 -8.58 5.13 -8.86
N GLY A 14 -8.70 3.89 -9.32
CA GLY A 14 -8.53 3.50 -10.73
C GLY A 14 -7.17 2.87 -11.01
N ASP A 15 -6.73 2.96 -12.26
CA ASP A 15 -5.54 2.27 -12.76
C ASP A 15 -4.25 2.79 -12.13
N LEU A 16 -3.34 1.85 -11.85
CA LEU A 16 -2.00 2.17 -11.39
C LEU A 16 -1.17 2.73 -12.54
N HIS A 17 -0.38 3.76 -12.24
CA HIS A 17 0.55 4.38 -13.18
C HIS A 17 1.98 4.41 -12.58
N LEU A 18 2.95 4.87 -13.39
CA LEU A 18 4.36 4.92 -13.00
C LEU A 18 4.61 5.68 -11.69
N GLY A 19 3.78 6.68 -11.40
CA GLY A 19 3.82 7.42 -10.14
C GLY A 19 3.55 6.53 -8.93
N ASN A 20 2.56 5.63 -8.99
CA ASN A 20 2.32 4.67 -7.90
C ASN A 20 3.46 3.66 -7.79
N TYR A 21 4.03 3.25 -8.93
CA TYR A 21 5.13 2.30 -8.97
C TYR A 21 6.36 2.83 -8.24
N PHE A 22 6.87 3.99 -8.65
CA PHE A 22 8.04 4.60 -8.04
C PHE A 22 7.73 5.21 -6.66
N GLY A 23 6.48 5.62 -6.41
CA GLY A 23 6.07 6.22 -5.15
C GLY A 23 5.87 5.23 -4.00
N ALA A 24 5.41 4.00 -4.28
CA ALA A 24 5.11 3.02 -3.24
C ALA A 24 5.38 1.57 -3.64
N LEU A 25 4.87 1.10 -4.78
CA LEU A 25 4.83 -0.35 -5.08
C LEU A 25 6.22 -0.98 -5.18
N HIS A 26 7.18 -0.29 -5.80
CA HIS A 26 8.55 -0.78 -5.89
C HIS A 26 9.19 -0.95 -4.50
N ASN A 27 8.88 -0.06 -3.57
CA ASN A 27 9.33 -0.16 -2.18
C ASN A 27 8.59 -1.25 -1.41
N TRP A 28 7.28 -1.41 -1.63
CA TRP A 28 6.49 -2.48 -1.00
C TRP A 28 7.06 -3.87 -1.29
N VAL A 29 7.49 -4.13 -2.53
CA VAL A 29 8.13 -5.40 -2.89
C VAL A 29 9.42 -5.63 -2.10
N LYS A 30 10.27 -4.60 -1.96
CA LYS A 30 11.52 -4.70 -1.18
C LYS A 30 11.25 -5.01 0.29
N LEU A 31 10.29 -4.31 0.88
CA LEU A 31 9.96 -4.43 2.31
C LEU A 31 9.47 -5.84 2.69
N GLN A 32 8.86 -6.57 1.76
CA GLN A 32 8.43 -7.96 1.99
C GLN A 32 9.58 -8.91 2.34
N HIS A 33 10.82 -8.57 1.98
CA HIS A 33 12.00 -9.38 2.30
C HIS A 33 12.60 -9.05 3.68
N GLU A 34 12.22 -7.91 4.28
CA GLU A 34 12.85 -7.38 5.49
C GLU A 34 11.87 -7.31 6.68
N TYR A 35 10.56 -7.23 6.42
CA TYR A 35 9.52 -6.96 7.42
C TYR A 35 8.29 -7.85 7.26
N ASP A 36 7.55 -8.03 8.34
CA ASP A 36 6.20 -8.60 8.29
C ASP A 36 5.23 -7.55 7.75
N CYS A 37 4.90 -7.68 6.46
CA CYS A 37 4.13 -6.67 5.74
C CYS A 37 2.64 -7.04 5.64
N TYR A 38 1.79 -6.05 5.91
CA TYR A 38 0.36 -6.09 5.69
C TYR A 38 -0.01 -4.98 4.71
N PHE A 39 -0.54 -5.36 3.54
CA PHE A 39 -1.01 -4.43 2.51
C PHE A 39 -2.52 -4.55 2.34
N PHE A 40 -3.22 -3.43 2.25
CA PHE A 40 -4.69 -3.43 2.12
C PHE A 40 -5.21 -2.38 1.15
N ILE A 41 -6.44 -2.59 0.68
CA ILE A 41 -7.20 -1.60 -0.09
C ILE A 41 -7.99 -0.75 0.90
N ALA A 42 -7.75 0.55 0.89
CA ALA A 42 -8.44 1.51 1.76
C ALA A 42 -9.79 1.94 1.17
N ASP A 43 -10.70 0.98 1.01
CA ASP A 43 -12.03 1.15 0.43
C ASP A 43 -12.93 2.09 1.26
N TRP A 44 -12.92 1.98 2.59
CA TRP A 44 -13.68 2.89 3.45
C TRP A 44 -13.20 4.34 3.35
N HIS A 45 -11.90 4.56 3.11
CA HIS A 45 -11.34 5.89 2.88
C HIS A 45 -11.75 6.47 1.53
N ALA A 46 -12.24 5.64 0.62
CA ALA A 46 -12.81 6.12 -0.63
C ALA A 46 -14.22 6.71 -0.42
N LEU A 47 -14.90 6.38 0.68
CA LEU A 47 -16.24 6.91 1.02
C LEU A 47 -16.19 8.29 1.68
N THR A 48 -15.03 8.72 2.19
CA THR A 48 -14.87 10.01 2.88
C THR A 48 -14.69 11.19 1.92
N THR A 49 -14.47 10.91 0.63
CA THR A 49 -14.38 11.91 -0.45
C THR A 49 -15.19 11.41 -1.64
N GLY A 50 -15.89 12.31 -2.36
CA GLY A 50 -16.66 11.92 -3.55
C GLY A 50 -15.78 11.23 -4.61
N TYR A 51 -16.32 10.14 -5.16
CA TYR A 51 -15.79 9.40 -6.30
C TYR A 51 -16.06 10.15 -7.61
#